data_AF-A0A3B4XUV4-F1
#
_entry.id   AF-A0A3B4XUV4-F1
#
_cell.length_a   1.000
_cell.length_b   1.000
_cell.length_c   1.000
_cell.angle_alpha   90.00
_cell.angle_beta   90.00
_cell.angle_gamma   90.00
#
_symmetry.space_group_name_H-M   'P 1'
#
loop_
_entity.id
_entity.type
_entity.pdbx_description
1 polymer ?
#
loop_
_entity_poly.entity_id
_entity_poly.type
_entity_poly.pdbx_seq_one_letter_code
_entity_poly.pdbx_strand_id
1 'polypeptide(L)'
;MDCVPKAECGCMYQGHYVEAGESFWADESCTGRYTCFAGGRLSLNMTSCPAGQQCQVAKGIRGCYPVNYATCMVSGDPHFVTFDGERYNFQGTCAYEMAGVSSNKTELPGQERRDGLHTSAVLSGGQWDPHCV
;
A
#
# COMPACT_ATOMS: atom_id res chain seq x y z
N MET A 1 -40.47 7.31 -10.28
CA MET A 1 -39.57 8.47 -10.52
C MET A 1 -40.10 9.57 -9.64
N ASP A 2 -39.52 9.70 -8.46
CA ASP A 2 -39.94 10.71 -7.50
C ASP A 2 -39.22 12.02 -7.81
N CYS A 3 -39.99 13.09 -7.91
CA CYS A 3 -39.46 14.42 -8.14
C CYS A 3 -38.91 14.97 -6.82
N VAL A 4 -37.62 15.27 -6.78
CA VAL A 4 -37.05 16.09 -5.70
C VAL A 4 -37.19 17.57 -6.03
N PRO A 5 -37.27 18.47 -5.03
CA PRO A 5 -37.17 19.90 -5.26
C PRO A 5 -35.91 20.24 -6.06
N LYS A 6 -35.98 21.26 -6.93
CA LYS A 6 -34.83 21.70 -7.74
C LYS A 6 -33.57 21.98 -6.91
N ALA A 7 -33.75 22.47 -5.69
CA ALA A 7 -32.67 22.76 -4.76
C ALA A 7 -31.95 21.50 -4.25
N GLU A 8 -32.56 20.32 -4.39
CA GLU A 8 -32.06 19.02 -3.92
C GLU A 8 -31.59 18.13 -5.06
N CYS A 9 -31.65 18.61 -6.31
CA CYS A 9 -31.12 17.87 -7.45
C CYS A 9 -29.61 17.62 -7.31
N GLY A 10 -29.19 16.41 -7.69
CA GLY A 10 -27.80 16.04 -7.91
C GLY A 10 -27.21 16.65 -9.19
N CYS A 11 -26.03 16.18 -9.58
CA CYS A 11 -25.22 16.76 -10.64
C CYS A 11 -25.19 15.82 -11.86
N MET A 12 -25.02 16.41 -13.06
CA MET A 12 -24.75 15.64 -14.27
C MET A 12 -23.27 15.77 -14.63
N TYR A 13 -22.56 14.65 -14.71
CA TYR A 13 -21.14 14.60 -15.07
C TYR A 13 -20.89 13.54 -16.14
N GLN A 14 -20.40 13.97 -17.31
CA GLN A 14 -20.13 13.08 -18.47
C GLN A 14 -21.31 12.16 -18.84
N GLY A 15 -22.55 12.63 -18.68
CA GLY A 15 -23.76 11.85 -18.98
C GLY A 15 -24.22 10.93 -17.84
N HIS A 16 -23.52 10.92 -16.71
CA HIS A 16 -23.91 10.19 -15.50
C HIS A 16 -24.48 11.15 -14.45
N TYR A 17 -25.58 10.73 -13.82
CA TYR A 17 -26.14 11.44 -12.68
C TYR A 17 -25.39 11.05 -11.40
N VAL A 18 -25.03 12.05 -10.60
CA VAL A 18 -24.31 11.94 -9.34
C VAL A 18 -25.20 12.51 -8.25
N GLU A 19 -25.40 11.78 -7.16
CA GLU A 19 -26.30 12.22 -6.09
C GLU A 19 -25.74 13.45 -5.35
N ALA A 20 -26.64 14.29 -4.84
CA ALA A 20 -26.24 15.45 -4.06
C ALA A 20 -25.50 14.99 -2.77
N GLY A 21 -24.30 15.52 -2.54
CA GLY A 21 -23.42 15.16 -1.43
C GLY A 21 -22.34 14.14 -1.78
N GLU A 22 -22.44 13.46 -2.93
CA GLU A 22 -21.41 12.50 -3.35
C GLU A 22 -20.12 13.19 -3.78
N SER A 23 -19.02 12.44 -3.68
CA SER A 23 -17.71 12.90 -4.16
C SER A 23 -16.94 11.75 -4.79
N PHE A 24 -16.20 12.06 -5.85
CA PHE A 24 -15.46 11.08 -6.63
C PHE A 24 -14.14 11.67 -7.15
N TRP A 25 -13.18 10.79 -7.46
CA TRP A 25 -11.88 11.20 -7.98
C TRP A 25 -11.99 11.66 -9.43
N ALA A 26 -11.36 12.80 -9.73
CA ALA A 26 -11.33 13.42 -11.06
C ALA A 26 -10.30 12.76 -12.00
N ASP A 27 -9.31 12.09 -11.43
CA ASP A 27 -8.17 11.52 -12.14
C ASP A 27 -7.72 10.18 -11.54
N GLU A 28 -6.70 9.60 -12.12
CA GLU A 28 -6.16 8.30 -11.71
C GLU A 28 -5.11 8.37 -10.60
N SER A 29 -4.58 9.58 -10.37
CA SER A 29 -3.54 9.89 -9.40
C SER A 29 -4.06 10.43 -8.07
N CYS A 30 -5.38 10.50 -7.89
CA CYS A 30 -6.04 11.09 -6.73
C CYS A 30 -5.61 12.56 -6.49
N THR A 31 -5.41 13.34 -7.56
CA THR A 31 -4.98 14.75 -7.47
C THR A 31 -6.13 15.76 -7.42
N GLY A 32 -7.32 15.35 -7.86
CA GLY A 32 -8.52 16.15 -7.84
C GLY A 32 -9.73 15.34 -7.40
N ARG A 33 -10.60 15.94 -6.59
CA ARG A 33 -11.84 15.34 -6.10
C ARG A 33 -13.02 16.24 -6.43
N TYR A 34 -13.97 15.71 -7.20
CA TYR A 34 -15.24 16.37 -7.44
C TYR A 34 -16.18 16.15 -6.26
N THR A 35 -16.94 17.18 -5.89
CA THR A 35 -18.05 17.11 -4.96
C THR A 35 -19.30 17.65 -5.63
N CYS A 36 -20.37 16.86 -5.63
CA CYS A 36 -21.68 17.30 -6.07
C CYS A 36 -22.42 17.97 -4.91
N PHE A 37 -22.84 19.21 -5.11
CA PHE A 37 -23.70 19.93 -4.19
C PHE A 37 -25.14 19.94 -4.71
N ALA A 38 -26.07 19.98 -3.77
CA ALA A 38 -27.49 20.13 -4.06
C ALA A 38 -27.75 21.35 -4.96
N GLY A 39 -28.69 21.21 -5.89
CA GLY A 39 -28.95 22.20 -6.94
C GLY A 39 -28.07 22.02 -8.18
N GLY A 40 -27.43 20.86 -8.33
CA GLY A 40 -26.67 20.49 -9.53
C GLY A 40 -25.32 21.19 -9.69
N ARG A 41 -24.72 21.69 -8.60
CA ARG A 41 -23.43 22.37 -8.64
C ARG A 41 -22.29 21.39 -8.37
N LEU A 42 -21.44 21.17 -9.37
CA LEU A 42 -20.22 20.39 -9.24
C LEU A 42 -19.02 21.29 -8.91
N SER A 43 -18.19 20.90 -7.96
CA SER A 43 -16.95 21.63 -7.61
C SER A 43 -15.76 20.68 -7.62
N LEU A 44 -14.63 21.11 -8.18
CA LEU A 44 -13.37 20.38 -8.13
C LEU A 44 -12.51 20.91 -6.99
N ASN A 45 -11.98 20.01 -6.16
CA ASN A 45 -10.99 20.32 -5.14
C ASN A 45 -9.67 19.61 -5.46
N MET A 46 -8.59 20.37 -5.58
CA MET A 46 -7.25 19.81 -5.75
C MET A 46 -6.76 19.27 -4.41
N THR A 47 -6.38 18.00 -4.36
CA THR A 47 -5.97 17.32 -3.12
C THR A 47 -4.93 16.23 -3.42
N SER A 48 -4.42 15.57 -2.40
CA SER A 48 -3.51 14.43 -2.57
C SER A 48 -3.72 13.46 -1.41
N CYS A 49 -3.26 12.21 -1.58
CA CYS A 49 -3.38 11.23 -0.51
C CYS A 49 -2.59 11.67 0.74
N PRO A 50 -3.14 11.42 1.95
CA PRO A 50 -2.42 11.70 3.19
C PRO A 50 -1.11 10.93 3.26
N ALA A 51 -0.18 11.40 4.10
CA ALA A 51 1.06 10.68 4.38
C ALA A 51 0.77 9.22 4.80
N GLY A 52 1.56 8.28 4.27
CA GLY A 52 1.37 6.85 4.51
C GLY A 52 0.23 6.21 3.70
N GLN A 53 -0.40 6.93 2.78
CA GLN A 53 -1.38 6.38 1.85
C GLN A 53 -0.99 6.65 0.40
N GLN A 54 -1.42 5.77 -0.50
CA GLN A 54 -1.20 5.89 -1.94
C GLN A 54 -2.51 5.70 -2.70
N CYS A 55 -2.61 6.41 -3.83
CA CYS A 55 -3.74 6.26 -4.74
C CYS A 55 -3.69 4.88 -5.39
N GLN A 56 -4.71 4.06 -5.13
CA GLN A 56 -4.82 2.72 -5.71
C GLN A 56 -6.30 2.36 -5.91
N VAL A 57 -6.55 1.24 -6.59
CA VAL A 57 -7.90 0.68 -6.76
C VAL A 57 -8.02 -0.58 -5.91
N ALA A 58 -8.88 -0.56 -4.91
CA ALA A 58 -9.17 -1.74 -4.08
C ALA A 58 -10.64 -2.13 -4.24
N LYS A 59 -10.89 -3.41 -4.57
CA LYS A 59 -12.25 -3.94 -4.82
C LYS A 59 -13.04 -3.10 -5.85
N GLY A 60 -12.35 -2.59 -6.88
CA GLY A 60 -12.95 -1.75 -7.92
C GLY A 60 -13.18 -0.29 -7.54
N ILE A 61 -12.84 0.12 -6.32
CA ILE A 61 -13.00 1.51 -5.85
C ILE A 61 -11.63 2.20 -5.83
N ARG A 62 -11.53 3.37 -6.48
CA ARG A 62 -10.34 4.22 -6.45
C ARG A 62 -10.32 5.05 -5.16
N GLY A 63 -9.17 5.09 -4.49
CA GLY A 63 -9.04 5.77 -3.21
C GLY A 63 -7.60 5.88 -2.74
N CYS A 64 -7.44 6.61 -1.64
CA CYS A 64 -6.21 6.59 -0.86
C CYS A 64 -6.30 5.42 0.12
N TYR A 65 -5.31 4.54 0.06
CA TYR A 65 -5.24 3.37 0.93
C TYR A 65 -3.87 3.28 1.59
N PRO A 66 -3.77 2.74 2.81
CA PRO A 66 -2.52 2.62 3.54
C PRO A 66 -1.44 1.91 2.74
N VAL A 67 -0.25 2.49 2.76
CA VAL A 67 0.98 1.83 2.31
C VAL A 67 1.67 1.30 3.56
N ASN A 68 1.69 -0.02 3.71
CA ASN A 68 2.48 -0.64 4.77
C ASN A 68 3.93 -0.66 4.30
N TYR A 69 4.77 0.14 4.94
CA TYR A 69 6.23 0.05 4.80
C TYR A 69 6.79 -0.61 6.05
N ALA A 70 7.75 -1.51 5.85
CA ALA A 70 8.60 -2.02 6.90
C ALA A 70 10.04 -1.69 6.53
N THR A 71 10.87 -1.40 7.53
CA THR A 71 12.27 -1.06 7.32
C THR A 71 13.14 -2.18 7.88
N CYS A 72 14.00 -2.75 7.03
CA CYS A 72 15.12 -3.59 7.44
C CYS A 72 16.38 -2.72 7.51
N MET A 73 17.18 -2.85 8.56
CA MET A 73 18.40 -2.05 8.76
C MET A 73 19.62 -2.94 8.93
N VAL A 74 20.73 -2.54 8.29
CA VAL A 74 22.06 -3.14 8.46
C VAL A 74 23.02 -2.04 8.89
N SER A 75 23.55 -2.13 10.10
CA SER A 75 24.46 -1.13 10.65
C SER A 75 25.80 -1.78 11.03
N GLY A 76 26.57 -2.23 10.03
CA GLY A 76 27.91 -2.81 10.23
C GLY A 76 27.94 -4.07 11.13
N ASP A 77 29.15 -4.54 11.45
CA ASP A 77 29.39 -5.68 12.35
C ASP A 77 28.80 -5.41 13.75
N PRO A 78 27.91 -6.25 14.31
CA PRO A 78 27.09 -7.29 13.71
C PRO A 78 25.60 -7.01 14.01
N HIS A 79 25.02 -5.91 13.53
CA HIS A 79 23.67 -5.52 13.96
C HIS A 79 22.70 -5.41 12.79
N PHE A 80 21.75 -6.35 12.78
CA PHE A 80 20.66 -6.42 11.81
C PHE A 80 19.33 -6.22 12.52
N VAL A 81 18.44 -5.46 11.88
CA VAL A 81 17.05 -5.31 12.29
C VAL A 81 16.17 -5.74 11.12
N THR A 82 15.37 -6.79 11.31
CA THR A 82 14.45 -7.29 10.29
C THR A 82 13.24 -6.37 10.12
N PHE A 83 12.44 -6.62 9.08
CA PHE A 83 11.21 -5.86 8.80
C PHE A 83 10.17 -5.89 9.94
N ASP A 84 10.16 -6.95 10.76
CA ASP A 84 9.34 -7.11 11.96
C ASP A 84 10.01 -6.57 13.24
N GLY A 85 11.21 -6.00 13.13
CA GLY A 85 11.91 -5.33 14.23
C GLY A 85 12.79 -6.25 15.09
N GLU A 86 12.91 -7.53 14.73
CA GLU A 86 13.77 -8.48 15.42
C GLU A 86 15.24 -8.17 15.16
N ARG A 87 16.05 -8.32 16.22
CA ARG A 87 17.47 -7.99 16.20
C ARG A 87 18.30 -9.25 16.11
N TYR A 88 19.20 -9.29 15.14
CA TYR A 88 20.13 -10.41 14.97
C TYR A 88 21.55 -9.92 14.95
N ASN A 89 22.43 -10.74 15.54
CA ASN A 89 23.86 -10.61 15.40
C ASN A 89 24.37 -11.75 14.55
N PHE A 90 24.99 -11.41 13.43
CA PHE A 90 25.53 -12.39 12.49
C PHE A 90 26.93 -11.95 12.06
N GLN A 91 27.88 -12.88 12.15
CA GLN A 91 29.28 -12.66 11.83
C GLN A 91 29.69 -13.69 10.78
N GLY A 92 29.92 -13.22 9.55
CA GLY A 92 30.34 -14.04 8.44
C GLY A 92 31.06 -13.19 7.40
N THR A 93 32.01 -13.79 6.69
CA THR A 93 32.89 -13.10 5.73
C THR A 93 32.40 -13.19 4.28
N CYS A 94 31.25 -13.83 4.05
CA CYS A 94 30.71 -14.09 2.72
C CYS A 94 29.66 -13.04 2.31
N ALA A 95 29.16 -13.15 1.07
CA ALA A 95 28.04 -12.33 0.59
C ALA A 95 26.70 -12.94 1.05
N TYR A 96 25.78 -12.11 1.52
CA TYR A 96 24.47 -12.53 2.02
C TYR A 96 23.34 -11.76 1.32
N GLU A 97 22.28 -12.47 0.96
CA GLU A 97 21.03 -11.86 0.49
C GLU A 97 20.22 -11.40 1.71
N MET A 98 20.02 -10.08 1.82
CA MET A 98 19.33 -9.47 2.98
C MET A 98 17.81 -9.32 2.76
N ALA A 99 17.39 -9.15 1.51
CA ALA A 99 16.00 -9.04 1.11
C ALA A 99 15.81 -9.51 -0.33
N GLY A 100 14.85 -10.42 -0.52
CA GLY A 100 14.46 -10.93 -1.82
C GLY A 100 12.93 -10.97 -1.93
N VAL A 101 12.41 -10.83 -3.15
CA VAL A 101 10.97 -10.94 -3.40
C VAL A 101 10.65 -12.39 -3.77
N SER A 102 9.99 -13.13 -2.86
CA SER A 102 9.51 -14.47 -3.18
C SER A 102 8.14 -14.40 -3.87
N SER A 103 8.01 -15.11 -5.00
CA SER A 103 6.76 -15.25 -5.75
C SER A 103 5.83 -16.34 -5.17
N ASN A 104 6.28 -17.12 -4.18
CA ASN A 104 5.47 -18.09 -3.46
C ASN A 104 5.67 -17.98 -1.94
N LYS A 105 4.59 -18.12 -1.17
CA LYS A 105 4.63 -18.19 0.29
C LYS A 105 5.13 -19.57 0.71
N THR A 106 6.44 -19.80 0.58
CA THR A 106 7.05 -21.07 0.97
C THR A 106 7.32 -21.03 2.47
N GLU A 107 6.74 -21.97 3.21
CA GLU A 107 7.11 -22.23 4.61
C GLU A 107 8.57 -22.70 4.64
N LEU A 108 9.45 -21.91 5.25
CA LEU A 108 10.85 -22.25 5.43
C LEU A 108 11.03 -23.01 6.76
N PRO A 109 11.93 -24.02 6.81
CA PRO A 109 12.14 -24.83 8.00
C PRO A 109 12.69 -23.96 9.14
N GLY A 110 11.99 -23.96 10.28
CA GLY A 110 12.35 -23.22 11.50
C GLY A 110 11.41 -22.07 11.89
N GLN A 111 10.31 -21.84 11.17
CA GLN A 111 9.39 -20.75 11.46
C GLN A 111 8.22 -21.21 12.35
N GLU A 112 8.27 -20.86 13.64
CA GLU A 112 7.11 -21.00 14.52
C GLU A 112 6.07 -19.91 14.17
N ARG A 113 4.84 -20.35 13.92
CA ARG A 113 3.72 -19.54 13.43
C ARG A 113 3.35 -18.44 14.43
N ARG A 114 3.44 -17.17 14.01
CA ARG A 114 2.55 -16.10 14.53
C ARG A 114 1.93 -15.35 13.37
N ASP A 115 0.61 -15.25 13.41
CA ASP A 115 -0.23 -14.71 12.33
C ASP A 115 0.10 -13.24 12.05
N GLY A 116 0.79 -13.00 10.95
CA GLY A 116 1.14 -11.69 10.42
C GLY A 116 1.59 -11.80 8.97
N LEU A 117 1.44 -10.73 8.19
CA LEU A 117 1.80 -10.68 6.78
C LEU A 117 3.33 -10.85 6.62
N HIS A 118 3.79 -12.10 6.50
CA HIS A 118 5.21 -12.45 6.41
C HIS A 118 5.81 -11.96 5.08
N THR A 119 6.45 -10.80 5.09
CA THR A 119 7.62 -10.53 4.26
C THR A 119 8.85 -10.80 5.11
N SER A 120 9.18 -12.08 5.29
CA SER A 120 10.40 -12.47 5.99
C SER A 120 11.60 -11.96 5.20
N ALA A 121 12.53 -11.27 5.87
CA ALA A 121 13.90 -11.20 5.38
C ALA A 121 14.43 -12.63 5.45
N VAL A 122 14.34 -13.35 4.34
CA VAL A 122 14.90 -14.70 4.25
C VAL A 122 16.38 -14.50 4.02
N LEU A 123 17.21 -14.93 4.98
CA LEU A 123 18.59 -15.26 4.67
C LEU A 123 18.55 -16.54 3.83
N SER A 124 18.25 -16.41 2.54
CA SER A 124 18.41 -17.50 1.61
C SER A 124 19.91 -17.66 1.43
N GLY A 125 20.48 -18.67 2.08
CA GLY A 125 21.77 -19.21 1.67
C GLY A 125 21.64 -19.76 0.25
N GLY A 126 21.81 -18.90 -0.75
CA GLY A 126 22.04 -19.26 -2.14
C GLY A 126 23.15 -18.34 -2.64
N GLN A 127 24.35 -18.79 -2.94
CA GLN A 127 24.79 -19.99 -3.65
C GLN A 127 25.74 -20.80 -2.75
N TRP A 128 25.70 -22.13 -2.78
CA TRP A 128 26.76 -22.97 -2.20
C TRP A 128 28.07 -22.69 -2.96
N ASP A 129 28.86 -21.73 -2.47
CA ASP A 129 30.29 -21.67 -2.75
C ASP A 129 30.96 -22.65 -1.78
N PRO A 130 31.54 -23.77 -2.27
CA PRO A 130 32.21 -24.76 -1.42
C PRO A 130 33.46 -24.21 -0.70
N HIS A 131 33.84 -22.96 -0.93
CA HIS A 131 34.94 -22.28 -0.25
C HIS A 131 34.51 -21.38 0.92
N CYS A 132 33.21 -21.20 1.17
CA CYS A 132 32.70 -20.49 2.34
C CYS A 132 32.36 -21.50 3.46
N VAL A 133 33.36 -21.83 4.28
CA VAL A 133 33.22 -22.57 5.56
C VAL A 133 33.75 -21.71 6.69
#